data_AF-A0A6L3X1N2-F1
#
_entry.id   AF-A0A6L3X1N2-F1
#
_cell.length_a   1.000
_cell.length_b   1.000
_cell.length_c   1.000
_cell.angle_alpha   90.00
_cell.angle_beta   90.00
_cell.angle_gamma   90.00
#
_symmetry.space_group_name_H-M   'P 1'
#
loop_
_entity.id
_entity.type
_entity.pdbx_description
1 polymer ?
#
loop_
_entity_poly.entity_id
_entity_poly.type
_entity_poly.pdbx_seq_one_letter_code
_entity_poly.pdbx_strand_id
1 'polypeptide(L)'
;DAQRQGTKDAARLAGLHVLRLLNEPTAAALAYGLDSGQEGVIAVYDLGGGTFDISILRLSRGVFEVLATGGDSALGGDDFDHLLADYIREQAGISDRSAARVQREMLDAAIDAKIAL
;
A
#
# COMPACT_ATOMS: atom_id res chain seq x y z
N ASP A 1 -7.09 -16.20 -8.77
CA ASP A 1 -6.35 -16.58 -9.99
C ASP A 1 -6.38 -15.58 -11.13
N ALA A 2 -7.53 -15.00 -11.50
CA ALA A 2 -7.60 -14.04 -12.62
C ALA A 2 -6.66 -12.82 -12.50
N GLN A 3 -6.59 -12.18 -11.33
CA GLN A 3 -5.68 -11.04 -11.08
C GLN A 3 -4.20 -11.43 -11.24
N ARG A 4 -3.80 -12.60 -10.73
CA ARG A 4 -2.44 -13.13 -10.86
C ARG A 4 -2.09 -13.39 -12.33
N GLN A 5 -3.05 -13.91 -13.09
CA GLN A 5 -2.85 -14.13 -14.53
C GLN A 5 -2.72 -12.81 -15.29
N GLY A 6 -3.60 -11.84 -14.99
CA GLY A 6 -3.52 -10.50 -15.58
C GLY A 6 -2.17 -9.82 -15.33
N THR A 7 -1.61 -9.97 -14.13
CA THR A 7 -0.26 -9.46 -13.80
C THR A 7 0.83 -10.13 -14.64
N LYS A 8 0.77 -11.45 -14.83
CA LYS A 8 1.74 -12.18 -15.68
C LYS A 8 1.63 -11.76 -17.14
N ASP A 9 0.41 -11.55 -17.63
CA ASP A 9 0.17 -11.14 -19.01
C ASP A 9 0.67 -9.72 -19.25
N ALA A 10 0.45 -8.80 -18.32
CA ALA A 10 1.03 -7.45 -18.37
C ALA A 10 2.57 -7.50 -18.40
N ALA A 11 3.20 -8.34 -17.56
CA ALA A 11 4.65 -8.51 -17.58
C ALA A 11 5.15 -9.08 -18.92
N ARG A 12 4.43 -10.04 -19.51
CA ARG A 12 4.76 -10.58 -20.85
C ARG A 12 4.66 -9.51 -21.93
N LEU A 13 3.63 -8.67 -21.91
CA LEU A 13 3.46 -7.56 -22.84
C LEU A 13 4.60 -6.54 -22.72
N ALA A 14 5.13 -6.34 -21.51
CA ALA A 14 6.30 -5.52 -21.25
C ALA A 14 7.64 -6.22 -21.60
N GLY A 15 7.63 -7.47 -22.11
CA GLY A 15 8.83 -8.22 -22.44
C GLY A 15 9.57 -8.81 -21.23
N LEU A 16 8.95 -8.86 -20.05
CA LEU A 16 9.55 -9.38 -18.82
C LEU A 16 9.23 -10.87 -18.61
N HIS A 17 10.26 -11.66 -18.32
CA HIS A 17 10.10 -13.08 -17.99
C HIS A 17 9.78 -13.26 -16.50
N VAL A 18 8.53 -13.64 -16.19
CA VAL A 18 8.08 -13.82 -14.80
C VAL A 18 8.48 -15.20 -14.27
N LEU A 19 9.51 -15.24 -13.43
CA LEU A 19 9.95 -16.48 -12.76
C LEU A 19 8.96 -16.93 -11.68
N ARG A 20 8.52 -15.99 -10.84
CA ARG A 20 7.57 -16.26 -9.74
C ARG A 20 6.83 -14.99 -9.37
N LEU A 21 5.55 -15.13 -9.04
CA LEU A 21 4.80 -14.09 -8.34
C LEU A 21 4.78 -14.42 -6.85
N LEU A 22 5.31 -13.51 -6.05
CA LEU A 22 5.25 -13.57 -4.60
C LEU A 22 4.08 -12.73 -4.10
N ASN A 23 3.51 -13.10 -2.96
CA ASN A 23 2.55 -12.26 -2.27
C ASN A 23 3.32 -11.17 -1.53
N GLU A 24 2.79 -9.95 -1.48
CA GLU A 24 3.39 -8.80 -0.79
C GLU A 24 3.81 -9.09 0.66
N PRO A 25 2.97 -9.68 1.55
CA PRO A 25 3.38 -9.92 2.93
C PRO A 25 4.55 -10.90 3.03
N THR A 26 4.62 -11.89 2.14
CA THR A 26 5.77 -12.81 2.08
C THR A 26 7.00 -12.09 1.55
N ALA A 27 6.87 -11.23 0.54
CA ALA A 27 8.00 -10.45 0.02
C ALA A 27 8.56 -9.48 1.07
N ALA A 28 7.70 -8.76 1.80
CA ALA A 28 8.09 -7.88 2.89
C ALA A 28 8.80 -8.66 4.01
N ALA A 29 8.23 -9.80 4.41
CA ALA A 29 8.83 -10.64 5.44
C ALA A 29 10.14 -11.30 5.00
N LEU A 30 10.29 -11.64 3.72
CA LEU A 30 11.56 -12.12 3.16
C LEU A 30 12.64 -11.04 3.22
N ALA A 31 12.29 -9.80 2.85
CA ALA A 31 13.23 -8.67 2.86
C ALA A 31 13.75 -8.34 4.27
N TYR A 32 12.95 -8.58 5.31
CA TYR A 32 13.33 -8.34 6.71
C TYR A 32 13.87 -9.57 7.45
N GLY A 33 13.31 -10.76 7.19
CA GLY A 33 13.47 -11.95 8.02
C GLY A 33 14.59 -12.91 7.58
N LEU A 34 15.04 -12.86 6.32
CA LEU A 34 16.02 -13.82 5.81
C LEU A 34 17.41 -13.66 6.41
N ASP A 35 17.89 -12.42 6.58
CA ASP A 35 19.26 -12.17 7.05
C ASP A 35 19.39 -12.17 8.58
N SER A 36 18.28 -11.97 9.30
CA SER A 36 18.29 -11.87 10.77
C SER A 36 18.26 -13.23 11.47
N GLY A 37 17.91 -14.31 10.76
CA GLY A 37 17.73 -15.65 11.34
C GLY A 37 16.63 -15.73 12.40
N GLN A 38 15.77 -14.70 12.49
CA GLN A 38 14.70 -14.64 13.48
C GLN A 38 13.60 -15.63 13.12
N GLU A 39 13.35 -16.59 14.01
CA GLU A 39 12.13 -17.40 13.98
C GLU A 39 11.04 -16.74 14.84
N GLY A 40 9.78 -17.05 14.54
CA GLY A 40 8.66 -16.60 15.35
C GLY A 40 7.45 -16.14 14.54
N VAL A 41 6.59 -15.36 15.19
CA VAL A 41 5.38 -14.79 14.59
C VAL A 41 5.65 -13.33 14.25
N ILE A 42 5.38 -12.95 13.01
CA ILE A 42 5.59 -11.63 12.44
C ILE A 42 4.23 -11.08 12.00
N ALA A 43 3.95 -9.83 12.33
CA ALA A 43 2.85 -9.09 11.73
C ALA A 43 3.43 -8.18 10.64
N VAL A 44 2.94 -8.34 9.41
CA VAL A 44 3.19 -7.39 8.32
C VAL A 44 2.01 -6.44 8.29
N TYR A 45 2.27 -5.18 8.58
CA TYR A 45 1.32 -4.07 8.49
C TYR A 45 1.64 -3.31 7.20
N ASP A 46 0.71 -3.33 6.25
CA ASP A 46 0.85 -2.69 4.95
C ASP A 46 -0.26 -1.65 4.77
N LEU A 47 0.10 -0.37 4.85
CA LEU A 47 -0.82 0.74 4.61
C LEU A 47 -0.36 1.45 3.33
N GLY A 48 -0.99 1.08 2.22
CA GLY A 48 -0.70 1.60 0.89
C GLY A 48 -1.44 2.89 0.60
N GLY A 49 -1.53 3.23 -0.68
CA GLY A 49 -2.27 4.42 -1.15
C GLY A 49 -3.79 4.29 -0.96
N GLY A 50 -4.38 3.16 -1.37
CA GLY A 50 -5.84 2.97 -1.30
C GLY A 50 -6.31 1.78 -0.46
N THR A 51 -5.39 0.96 0.06
CA THR A 51 -5.74 -0.23 0.85
C THR A 51 -4.85 -0.35 2.08
N PHE A 52 -5.43 -0.97 3.10
CA PHE A 52 -4.77 -1.38 4.31
C PHE A 52 -4.86 -2.89 4.41
N ASP A 53 -3.73 -3.58 4.48
CA ASP A 53 -3.63 -5.01 4.59
C ASP A 53 -2.77 -5.39 5.80
N ILE A 54 -3.21 -6.39 6.57
CA ILE A 54 -2.45 -6.94 7.68
C ILE A 54 -2.37 -8.46 7.55
N SER A 55 -1.14 -8.98 7.65
CA SER A 55 -0.87 -10.41 7.57
C SER A 55 -0.07 -10.88 8.77
N ILE A 56 -0.53 -11.95 9.42
CA ILE A 56 0.22 -12.63 10.46
C ILE A 56 0.92 -13.83 9.83
N LEU A 57 2.24 -13.83 9.90
CA LEU A 57 3.11 -14.85 9.34
C LEU A 57 3.85 -15.57 10.46
N ARG A 58 4.15 -16.85 10.26
CA ARG A 58 5.08 -17.60 11.08
C ARG A 58 6.31 -17.94 10.25
N LEU A 59 7.49 -17.60 10.74
CA LEU A 59 8.76 -18.03 10.19
C LEU A 59 9.31 -19.17 11.04
N SER A 60 9.50 -20.34 10.42
CA SER A 60 10.09 -21.51 11.05
C SER A 60 10.99 -22.21 10.04
N ARG A 61 12.27 -22.40 10.37
CA ARG A 61 13.27 -23.06 9.52
C ARG A 61 13.31 -22.51 8.09
N GLY A 62 13.22 -21.19 7.94
CA GLY A 62 13.25 -20.50 6.64
C GLY A 62 11.97 -20.62 5.81
N VAL A 63 10.90 -21.21 6.35
CA VAL A 63 9.58 -21.30 5.69
C VAL A 63 8.62 -20.30 6.32
N PHE A 64 7.99 -19.49 5.47
CA PHE A 64 6.91 -18.60 5.87
C PHE A 64 5.56 -19.29 5.71
N GLU A 65 4.80 -19.32 6.80
CA GLU A 65 3.41 -19.77 6.82
C GLU A 65 2.50 -18.57 7.11
N VAL A 66 1.47 -18.39 6.29
CA VAL A 66 0.44 -17.35 6.53
C VAL A 66 -0.57 -17.91 7.53
N LEU A 67 -0.63 -17.32 8.73
CA LEU A 67 -1.57 -17.72 9.78
C LEU A 67 -2.91 -16.99 9.66
N ALA A 68 -2.88 -15.71 9.30
CA ALA A 68 -4.08 -14.89 9.14
C ALA A 68 -3.81 -13.74 8.18
N THR A 69 -4.86 -13.30 7.48
CA THR A 69 -4.87 -12.10 6.63
C THR A 69 -6.16 -11.35 6.89
N GLY A 70 -6.09 -10.03 6.95
CA GLY A 70 -7.23 -9.13 7.04
C GLY A 70 -6.84 -7.76 6.50
N GLY A 71 -7.76 -6.81 6.57
CA GLY A 71 -7.51 -5.47 6.04
C GLY A 71 -8.81 -4.73 5.75
N ASP A 72 -8.64 -3.55 5.16
CA ASP A 72 -9.69 -2.71 4.63
C ASP A 72 -9.30 -2.24 3.22
N SER A 73 -10.11 -2.63 2.22
CA SER A 73 -9.88 -2.29 0.81
C SER A 73 -10.26 -0.85 0.44
N ALA A 74 -10.77 -0.08 1.41
CA ALA A 74 -11.20 1.30 1.24
C ALA A 74 -10.57 2.24 2.27
N LEU A 75 -9.38 1.87 2.77
CA LEU A 75 -8.58 2.68 3.69
C LEU A 75 -7.14 2.74 3.19
N GLY A 76 -6.58 3.93 2.98
CA GLY A 76 -5.18 4.10 2.61
C GLY A 76 -4.71 5.54 2.73
N GLY A 77 -3.48 5.79 2.27
CA GLY A 77 -2.86 7.12 2.20
C GLY A 77 -3.71 8.19 1.50
N ASP A 78 -4.55 7.79 0.55
CA ASP A 78 -5.45 8.68 -0.20
C ASP A 78 -6.51 9.29 0.73
N ASP A 79 -6.99 8.56 1.74
CA ASP A 79 -7.92 9.09 2.74
C ASP A 79 -7.28 10.21 3.56
N PHE A 80 -6.00 10.05 3.93
CA PHE A 80 -5.23 11.07 4.62
C PHE A 80 -5.02 12.30 3.72
N ASP A 81 -4.73 12.09 2.42
CA ASP A 81 -4.59 13.18 1.46
C ASP A 81 -5.89 13.97 1.31
N HIS A 82 -7.02 13.28 1.24
CA HIS A 82 -8.33 13.91 1.18
C HIS A 82 -8.65 14.71 2.46
N LEU A 83 -8.37 14.15 3.64
CA LEU A 83 -8.57 14.84 4.92
C LEU A 83 -7.69 16.10 5.04
N LEU A 84 -6.41 16.01 4.66
CA LEU A 84 -5.51 17.17 4.65
C LEU A 84 -5.93 18.21 3.62
N ALA A 85 -6.33 17.80 2.41
CA ALA A 85 -6.78 18.72 1.37
C ALA A 85 -8.02 19.51 1.81
N ASP A 86 -8.97 18.84 2.46
CA ASP A 86 -10.16 19.49 3.01
C ASP A 86 -9.79 20.46 4.16
N TYR A 87 -8.84 20.08 5.02
CA TYR A 87 -8.32 20.96 6.07
C TYR A 87 -7.64 22.22 5.50
N ILE A 88 -6.73 22.05 4.53
CA ILE A 88 -6.02 23.17 3.86
C ILE A 88 -7.03 24.11 3.21
N ARG A 89 -8.04 23.56 2.52
CA ARG A 89 -9.12 24.34 1.89
C ARG A 89 -9.87 25.19 2.92
N GLU A 90 -10.23 24.60 4.06
CA GLU A 90 -10.93 25.32 5.14
C GLU A 90 -10.07 26.47 5.68
N GLN A 91 -8.78 26.22 5.94
CA GLN A 91 -7.85 27.25 6.40
C GLN A 91 -7.63 28.38 5.39
N ALA A 92 -7.70 28.07 4.09
CA ALA A 92 -7.60 29.06 3.02
C ALA A 92 -8.90 29.86 2.78
N GLY A 93 -10.00 29.52 3.47
CA GLY A 93 -11.30 30.18 3.29
C GLY A 93 -11.95 29.92 1.92
N ILE A 94 -11.57 28.82 1.24
CA ILE A 94 -12.07 28.49 -0.09
C ILE A 94 -13.32 27.60 0.05
N SER A 95 -14.50 28.17 -0.18
CA SER A 95 -15.78 27.43 -0.05
C SER A 95 -16.19 26.67 -1.31
N ASP A 96 -15.64 27.01 -2.47
CA ASP A 96 -16.04 26.41 -3.74
C ASP A 96 -15.35 25.05 -3.98
N ARG A 97 -16.16 24.00 -4.03
CA ARG A 97 -15.74 22.62 -4.32
C ARG A 97 -15.87 22.24 -5.81
N SER A 98 -16.50 23.09 -6.63
CA SER A 98 -16.88 22.75 -8.01
C SER A 98 -15.73 22.84 -9.01
N ALA A 99 -14.69 23.62 -8.69
CA ALA A 99 -13.52 23.76 -9.54
C ALA A 99 -12.59 22.55 -9.41
N ALA A 100 -12.68 21.61 -10.35
CA ALA A 100 -11.82 20.42 -10.41
C ALA A 100 -10.31 20.75 -10.38
N ARG A 101 -9.91 21.91 -10.94
CA ARG A 101 -8.54 22.42 -10.86
C ARG A 101 -8.13 22.72 -9.43
N VAL A 102 -8.94 23.47 -8.69
CA VAL A 102 -8.66 23.83 -7.28
C VAL A 102 -8.61 22.57 -6.42
N GLN A 103 -9.51 21.61 -6.67
CA GLN A 103 -9.49 20.33 -5.96
C GLN A 103 -8.15 19.59 -6.15
N ARG A 104 -7.63 19.58 -7.37
CA ARG A 104 -6.33 18.96 -7.67
C ARG A 104 -5.18 19.70 -7.00
N GLU A 105 -5.15 21.03 -7.10
CA GLU A 105 -4.11 21.85 -6.45
C GLU A 105 -4.09 21.65 -4.92
N MET A 106 -5.26 21.50 -4.27
CA MET A 106 -5.32 21.21 -2.84
C MET A 106 -4.84 19.80 -2.50
N LEU A 107 -5.15 18.80 -3.33
CA LEU A 107 -4.68 17.43 -3.15
C LEU A 107 -3.16 17.32 -3.33
N ASP A 108 -2.60 17.96 -4.35
CA ASP A 108 -1.16 17.97 -4.59
C ASP A 108 -0.43 18.60 -3.39
N ALA A 109 -0.94 19.74 -2.88
CA ALA A 109 -0.39 20.39 -1.70
C ALA A 109 -0.52 19.54 -0.43
N ALA A 110 -1.61 18.79 -0.28
CA ALA A 110 -1.83 17.88 0.84
C ALA A 110 -0.86 16.69 0.82
N ILE A 111 -0.65 16.08 -0.36
CA ILE A 111 0.32 14.99 -0.56
C ILE A 111 1.72 15.46 -0.21
N ASP A 112 2.13 16.62 -0.74
CA ASP A 112 3.45 17.20 -0.48
C ASP A 112 3.65 17.47 1.02
N ALA A 113 2.64 18.03 1.69
CA ALA A 113 2.68 18.28 3.12
C ALA A 113 2.71 16.98 3.94
N LYS A 114 1.91 15.97 3.57
CA LYS A 114 1.88 14.65 4.22
C LYS A 114 3.24 13.97 4.17
N ILE A 115 3.91 14.00 3.01
CA ILE A 115 5.21 13.35 2.83
C ILE A 115 6.32 14.09 3.58
N ALA A 116 6.20 15.41 3.76
CA ALA A 116 7.19 16.25 4.42
C ALA A 116 7.15 16.21 5.96
N LEU A 117 6.06 15.72 6.55
CA LEU A 117 5.82 15.66 8.02
C LEU A 117 6.04 14.24 8.56
#